data_AF-A0A942MCN9-F1
#
_entry.id   AF-A0A942MCN9-F1
#
_cell.length_a   1.000
_cell.length_b   1.000
_cell.length_c   1.000
_cell.angle_alpha   90.00
_cell.angle_beta   90.00
_cell.angle_gamma   90.00
#
_symmetry.space_group_name_H-M   'P 1'
#
loop_
_entity.id
_entity.type
_entity.pdbx_description
1 polymer ?
#
loop_
_entity_poly.entity_id
_entity_poly.type
_entity_poly.pdbx_seq_one_letter_code
_entity_poly.pdbx_strand_id
1 'polypeptide(L)'
;MHQGRREERPDIDNIYMTVCQSMTGRGGWPLTIIMSPDRRPFFAGTYFPKESQYGRMSLVGLAERIERLWQTGRDDIDRTADSVVESLQPMSSVQPGEAPGKELLHTAYKEMERLFDDKHGGFGTTPKFPTPHHLTFLLRYWKRANDDRALQNTTNSEAKWLGTLPTTLPFILIFL
;
A
#
# COMPACT_ATOMS: atom_id res chain seq x y z
N MET A 1 12.95 -7.32 5.38
CA MET A 1 12.72 -5.87 5.33
C MET A 1 12.30 -5.46 3.92
N HIS A 2 11.00 -5.48 3.62
CA HIS A 2 10.44 -5.05 2.32
C HIS A 2 9.24 -4.09 2.50
N GLN A 3 9.24 -3.32 3.60
CA GLN A 3 8.17 -2.37 3.91
C GLN A 3 8.11 -1.20 2.92
N GLY A 4 9.26 -0.75 2.38
CA GLY A 4 9.36 0.46 1.56
C GLY A 4 8.60 0.46 0.23
N ARG A 5 8.46 -0.69 -0.46
CA ARG A 5 7.69 -0.74 -1.73
C ARG A 5 6.17 -0.58 -1.54
N ARG A 6 5.68 -0.77 -0.31
CA ARG A 6 4.24 -0.68 -0.01
C ARG A 6 3.75 0.75 0.19
N GLU A 7 4.62 1.60 0.69
CA GLU A 7 4.31 3.02 0.93
C GLU A 7 4.28 3.84 -0.37
N GLU A 8 5.01 3.43 -1.42
CA GLU A 8 5.10 4.21 -2.68
C GLU A 8 3.86 4.08 -3.58
N ARG A 9 3.21 2.90 -3.61
CA ARG A 9 2.06 2.59 -4.46
C ARG A 9 0.98 1.79 -3.71
N PRO A 10 0.37 2.36 -2.65
CA PRO A 10 -0.67 1.68 -1.88
C PRO A 10 -1.91 1.36 -2.73
N ASP A 11 -2.13 2.12 -3.80
CA ASP A 11 -3.14 1.86 -4.84
C ASP A 11 -2.92 0.49 -5.49
N ILE A 12 -1.69 0.21 -5.91
CA ILE A 12 -1.31 -1.06 -6.56
C ILE A 12 -1.38 -2.22 -5.57
N ASP A 13 -0.87 -2.02 -4.36
CA ASP A 13 -0.87 -3.04 -3.33
C ASP A 13 -2.27 -3.48 -2.93
N ASN A 14 -3.20 -2.54 -2.80
CA ASN A 14 -4.60 -2.84 -2.50
C ASN A 14 -5.24 -3.66 -3.63
N ILE A 15 -5.00 -3.31 -4.90
CA ILE A 15 -5.52 -4.07 -6.04
C ILE A 15 -5.03 -5.53 -5.99
N TYR A 16 -3.74 -5.75 -5.80
CA TYR A 16 -3.18 -7.11 -5.80
C TYR A 16 -3.51 -7.89 -4.52
N MET A 17 -3.68 -7.22 -3.37
CA MET A 17 -4.19 -7.87 -2.17
C MET A 17 -5.64 -8.33 -2.36
N THR A 18 -6.47 -7.51 -2.99
CA THR A 18 -7.85 -7.88 -3.35
C THR A 18 -7.87 -9.07 -4.31
N VAL A 19 -7.00 -9.08 -5.34
CA VAL A 19 -6.83 -10.24 -6.24
C VAL A 19 -6.54 -11.51 -5.42
N CYS A 20 -5.57 -11.45 -4.51
CA CYS A 20 -5.16 -12.60 -3.71
C CYS A 20 -6.27 -13.10 -2.76
N GLN A 21 -6.99 -12.18 -2.14
CA GLN A 21 -8.14 -12.52 -1.29
C GLN A 21 -9.28 -13.13 -2.12
N SER A 22 -9.56 -12.59 -3.30
CA SER A 22 -10.58 -13.14 -4.21
C SER A 22 -10.23 -14.55 -4.66
N MET A 23 -8.95 -14.85 -4.89
CA MET A 23 -8.51 -16.15 -5.39
C MET A 23 -8.33 -17.20 -4.29
N THR A 24 -7.83 -16.81 -3.13
CA THR A 24 -7.41 -17.76 -2.07
C THR A 24 -8.28 -17.70 -0.82
N GLY A 25 -9.22 -16.74 -0.74
CA GLY A 25 -10.04 -16.47 0.45
C GLY A 25 -9.26 -15.86 1.62
N ARG A 26 -7.95 -15.66 1.47
CA ARG A 26 -7.06 -15.09 2.49
C ARG A 26 -6.10 -14.12 1.83
N GLY A 27 -5.55 -13.21 2.63
CA GLY A 27 -4.55 -12.26 2.17
C GLY A 27 -3.37 -12.27 3.13
N GLY A 28 -2.21 -11.87 2.64
CA GLY A 28 -1.03 -11.82 3.48
C GLY A 28 0.21 -11.47 2.70
N TRP A 29 1.25 -11.18 3.48
CA TRP A 29 2.56 -10.84 2.95
C TRP A 29 3.59 -11.90 3.36
N PRO A 30 4.61 -12.17 2.52
CA PRO A 30 4.84 -11.62 1.19
C PRO A 30 3.77 -12.06 0.17
N LEU A 31 3.42 -11.17 -0.75
CA LEU A 31 2.41 -11.39 -1.77
C LEU A 31 3.09 -11.77 -3.09
N THR A 32 2.63 -12.87 -3.70
CA THR A 32 3.11 -13.36 -4.99
C THR A 32 1.94 -13.41 -5.96
N ILE A 33 1.99 -12.60 -7.02
CA ILE A 33 1.00 -12.59 -8.11
C ILE A 33 1.69 -13.00 -9.40
N ILE A 34 1.05 -13.87 -10.18
CA ILE A 34 1.49 -14.23 -11.53
C ILE A 34 0.34 -13.93 -12.50
N MET A 35 0.69 -13.24 -13.58
CA MET A 35 -0.24 -12.67 -14.53
C MET A 35 0.26 -12.85 -15.96
N SER A 36 -0.65 -12.83 -16.91
CA SER A 36 -0.32 -12.83 -18.34
C SER A 36 0.24 -11.47 -18.79
N PRO A 37 0.91 -11.38 -19.96
CA PRO A 37 1.49 -10.15 -20.49
C PRO A 37 0.51 -8.97 -20.65
N ASP A 38 -0.78 -9.26 -20.82
CA ASP A 38 -1.90 -8.32 -20.88
C ASP A 38 -2.41 -7.89 -19.49
N ARG A 39 -1.68 -8.24 -18.41
CA ARG A 39 -1.93 -7.86 -17.01
C ARG A 39 -3.16 -8.53 -16.39
N ARG A 40 -3.56 -9.71 -16.86
CA ARG A 40 -4.63 -10.50 -16.23
C ARG A 40 -4.04 -11.51 -15.22
N PRO A 41 -4.27 -11.36 -13.91
CA PRO A 41 -3.75 -12.29 -12.91
C PRO A 41 -4.49 -13.63 -12.98
N PHE A 42 -3.74 -14.73 -12.97
CA PHE A 42 -4.28 -16.09 -12.97
C PHE A 42 -3.74 -16.95 -11.84
N PHE A 43 -2.81 -16.43 -11.04
CA PHE A 43 -2.36 -17.07 -9.80
C PHE A 43 -2.04 -16.02 -8.74
N ALA A 44 -2.44 -16.32 -7.50
CA ALA A 44 -2.08 -15.53 -6.34
C ALA A 44 -1.73 -16.46 -5.17
N GLY A 45 -0.71 -16.09 -4.41
CA GLY A 45 -0.28 -16.81 -3.24
C GLY A 45 0.49 -15.92 -2.28
N THR A 46 0.75 -16.46 -1.09
CA THR A 46 1.53 -15.75 -0.07
C THR A 46 2.96 -16.28 -0.03
N TYR A 47 3.43 -16.72 1.14
CA TYR A 47 4.80 -17.17 1.32
C TYR A 47 5.06 -18.52 0.65
N PHE A 48 6.11 -18.59 -0.17
CA PHE A 48 6.66 -19.82 -0.73
C PHE A 48 8.05 -20.07 -0.14
N PRO A 49 8.33 -21.29 0.36
CA PRO A 49 9.67 -21.64 0.84
C PRO A 49 10.68 -21.64 -0.32
N LYS A 50 11.96 -21.49 0.03
CA LYS A 50 13.07 -21.57 -0.95
C LYS A 50 13.14 -22.96 -1.60
N GLU A 51 13.02 -24.00 -0.79
CA GLU A 51 13.04 -25.41 -1.21
C GLU A 51 11.68 -26.05 -0.98
N SER A 52 11.29 -26.97 -1.87
CA SER A 52 10.03 -27.71 -1.72
C SER A 52 10.17 -28.70 -0.57
N GLN A 53 9.35 -28.58 0.47
CA GLN A 53 9.44 -29.40 1.68
C GLN A 53 8.06 -29.63 2.30
N TYR A 54 7.86 -30.81 2.89
CA TYR A 54 6.63 -31.19 3.60
C TYR A 54 5.34 -30.94 2.80
N GLY A 55 5.36 -31.26 1.50
CA GLY A 55 4.22 -31.04 0.59
C GLY A 55 3.96 -29.58 0.20
N ARG A 56 4.83 -28.64 0.61
CA ARG A 56 4.78 -27.24 0.18
C ARG A 56 5.73 -27.02 -0.99
N MET A 57 5.20 -26.46 -2.07
CA MET A 57 5.93 -26.12 -3.28
C MET A 57 6.82 -24.89 -3.06
N SER A 58 8.04 -24.92 -3.57
CA SER A 58 8.92 -23.74 -3.61
C SER A 58 8.51 -22.76 -4.72
N LEU A 59 9.01 -21.52 -4.64
CA LEU A 59 8.80 -20.55 -5.70
C LEU A 59 9.37 -21.03 -7.06
N VAL A 60 10.51 -21.73 -7.03
CA VAL A 60 11.10 -22.34 -8.24
C VAL A 60 10.20 -23.42 -8.81
N GLY A 61 9.73 -24.35 -7.96
CA GLY A 61 8.82 -25.42 -8.41
C GLY A 61 7.48 -24.87 -8.93
N LEU A 62 7.01 -23.75 -8.37
CA LEU A 62 5.83 -23.04 -8.87
C LEU A 62 6.08 -22.48 -10.28
N ALA A 63 7.21 -21.81 -10.49
CA ALA A 63 7.56 -21.24 -11.80
C ALA A 63 7.64 -22.32 -12.89
N GLU A 64 8.31 -23.43 -12.64
CA GLU A 64 8.41 -24.57 -13.57
C GLU A 64 7.03 -25.17 -13.88
N ARG A 65 6.15 -25.26 -12.88
CA ARG A 65 4.79 -25.76 -13.09
C ARG A 65 3.96 -24.82 -13.95
N ILE A 66 4.10 -23.52 -13.74
CA ILE A 66 3.40 -22.50 -14.53
C ILE A 66 3.92 -22.48 -15.97
N GLU A 67 5.23 -22.60 -16.17
CA GLU A 67 5.82 -22.71 -17.52
C GLU A 67 5.23 -23.89 -18.29
N ARG A 68 5.15 -25.08 -17.67
CA ARG A 68 4.52 -26.25 -18.30
C ARG A 68 3.06 -25.98 -18.63
N LEU A 69 2.28 -25.45 -17.68
CA LEU A 69 0.87 -25.13 -17.91
C LEU A 69 0.69 -24.09 -19.01
N TRP A 70 1.60 -23.12 -19.11
CA TRP A 70 1.59 -22.11 -20.16
C TRP A 70 1.75 -22.71 -21.56
N GLN A 71 2.57 -23.75 -21.68
CA GLN A 71 2.81 -24.45 -22.94
C GLN A 71 1.71 -25.46 -23.28
N THR A 72 1.17 -26.18 -22.29
CA THR A 72 0.27 -27.31 -22.52
C THR A 72 -1.20 -27.03 -22.28
N GLY A 73 -1.53 -25.97 -21.54
CA GLY A 73 -2.89 -25.68 -21.04
C GLY A 73 -3.20 -24.19 -21.03
N ARG A 74 -2.88 -23.51 -22.13
CA ARG A 74 -3.07 -22.06 -22.29
C ARG A 74 -4.51 -21.62 -22.01
N ASP A 75 -5.48 -22.36 -22.54
CA ASP A 75 -6.90 -22.04 -22.43
C ASP A 75 -7.39 -22.05 -20.97
N ASP A 76 -6.82 -22.92 -20.13
CA ASP A 76 -7.16 -22.98 -18.71
C ASP A 76 -6.62 -21.76 -17.95
N ILE A 77 -5.44 -21.26 -18.33
CA ILE A 77 -4.87 -20.02 -17.79
C ILE A 77 -5.76 -18.85 -18.17
N ASP A 78 -6.12 -18.73 -19.45
CA ASP A 78 -6.95 -17.62 -19.93
C ASP A 78 -8.34 -17.64 -19.27
N ARG A 79 -8.97 -18.82 -19.13
CA ARG A 79 -10.25 -18.96 -18.40
C ARG A 79 -10.14 -18.54 -16.94
N THR A 80 -9.05 -18.91 -16.27
CA THR A 80 -8.82 -18.51 -14.87
C THR A 80 -8.59 -17.01 -14.76
N ALA A 81 -7.79 -16.44 -15.65
CA ALA A 81 -7.55 -15.01 -15.74
C ALA A 81 -8.85 -14.21 -15.94
N ASP A 82 -9.71 -14.64 -16.85
CA ASP A 82 -10.99 -13.97 -17.13
C ASP A 82 -11.91 -14.00 -15.90
N SER A 83 -12.03 -15.15 -15.22
CA SER A 83 -12.84 -15.27 -14.00
C SER A 83 -12.36 -14.33 -12.88
N VAL A 84 -11.03 -14.16 -12.74
CA VAL A 84 -10.46 -13.23 -11.76
C VAL A 84 -10.70 -11.78 -12.16
N VAL A 85 -10.57 -11.43 -13.43
CA VAL A 85 -10.85 -10.05 -13.90
C VAL A 85 -12.32 -9.70 -13.70
N GLU A 86 -13.24 -10.63 -14.01
CA GLU A 86 -14.67 -10.47 -13.77
C GLU A 86 -15.00 -10.25 -12.28
N SER A 87 -14.33 -10.95 -11.37
CA SER A 87 -14.56 -10.75 -9.92
C SER A 87 -14.07 -9.40 -9.40
N LEU A 88 -13.18 -8.72 -10.12
CA LEU A 88 -12.61 -7.41 -9.75
C LEU A 88 -13.39 -6.22 -10.32
N GLN A 89 -14.14 -6.39 -11.41
CA GLN A 89 -14.94 -5.31 -12.02
C GLN A 89 -15.95 -4.67 -11.04
N PRO A 90 -16.65 -5.41 -10.16
CA PRO A 90 -17.57 -4.82 -9.18
C PRO A 90 -16.90 -3.90 -8.14
N MET A 91 -15.59 -4.02 -7.92
CA MET A 91 -14.85 -3.21 -6.94
C MET A 91 -14.29 -1.91 -7.52
N SER A 92 -14.27 -1.77 -8.84
CA SER A 92 -13.72 -0.61 -9.55
C SER A 92 -14.75 0.50 -9.79
N SER A 93 -16.03 0.28 -9.47
CA SER A 93 -17.11 1.26 -9.63
C SER A 93 -17.21 2.26 -8.45
N VAL A 94 -16.09 2.58 -7.80
CA VAL A 94 -16.05 3.74 -6.89
C VAL A 94 -16.02 4.98 -7.77
N GLN A 95 -17.20 5.52 -8.07
CA GLN A 95 -17.30 6.85 -8.67
C GLN A 95 -16.57 7.83 -7.73
N PRO A 96 -15.69 8.71 -8.25
CA PRO A 96 -15.14 9.78 -7.43
C PRO A 96 -16.31 10.60 -6.89
N GLY A 97 -16.54 10.49 -5.58
CA GLY A 97 -17.55 11.29 -4.90
C GLY A 97 -17.22 12.79 -5.00
N GLU A 98 -18.16 13.63 -4.58
CA GLU A 98 -17.90 15.07 -4.49
C GLU A 98 -16.66 15.35 -3.63
N ALA A 99 -15.87 16.33 -4.06
CA ALA A 99 -14.71 16.76 -3.30
C ALA A 99 -15.14 17.18 -1.89
N PRO A 100 -14.43 16.74 -0.83
CA PRO A 100 -14.82 17.03 0.54
C PRO A 100 -14.87 18.54 0.80
N GLY A 101 -15.96 19.00 1.41
CA GLY A 101 -16.14 20.39 1.81
C GLY A 101 -15.13 20.84 2.88
N LYS A 102 -14.97 22.15 3.05
CA LYS A 102 -14.02 22.74 4.03
C LYS A 102 -14.24 22.23 5.45
N GLU A 103 -15.50 22.10 5.87
CA GLU A 103 -15.86 21.61 7.21
C GLU A 103 -15.41 20.16 7.43
N LEU A 104 -15.61 19.29 6.44
CA LEU A 104 -15.18 17.89 6.53
C LEU A 104 -13.65 17.78 6.62
N LEU A 105 -12.93 18.61 5.87
CA LEU A 105 -11.47 18.70 5.95
C LEU A 105 -11.01 19.21 7.33
N HIS A 106 -11.72 20.18 7.92
CA HIS A 106 -11.42 20.70 9.26
C HIS A 106 -11.68 19.65 10.35
N THR A 107 -12.78 18.90 10.25
CA THR A 107 -13.06 17.79 11.17
C THR A 107 -11.99 16.70 11.08
N ALA A 108 -11.59 16.32 9.86
CA ALA A 108 -10.51 15.35 9.66
C ALA A 108 -9.18 15.82 10.27
N TYR A 109 -8.85 17.11 10.12
CA TYR A 109 -7.69 17.72 10.77
C TYR A 109 -7.76 17.61 12.31
N LYS A 110 -8.89 17.96 12.93
CA LYS A 110 -9.04 17.87 14.40
C LYS A 110 -8.89 16.45 14.94
N GLU A 111 -9.39 15.45 14.23
CA GLU A 111 -9.16 14.06 14.61
C GLU A 111 -7.70 13.64 14.46
N MET A 112 -7.03 14.05 13.38
CA MET A 112 -5.59 13.79 13.23
C MET A 112 -4.75 14.50 14.29
N GLU A 113 -5.10 15.73 14.65
CA GLU A 113 -4.48 16.47 15.73
C GLU A 113 -4.63 15.75 17.07
N ARG A 114 -5.83 15.24 17.37
CA ARG A 114 -6.09 14.46 18.59
C ARG A 114 -5.26 13.17 18.67
N LEU A 115 -4.98 12.57 17.52
CA LEU A 115 -4.19 11.35 17.40
C LEU A 115 -2.67 11.61 17.34
N PHE A 116 -2.26 12.87 17.26
CA PHE A 116 -0.86 13.24 17.18
C PHE A 116 -0.17 13.07 18.53
N ASP A 117 0.99 12.43 18.55
CA ASP A 117 1.81 12.32 19.76
C ASP A 117 2.91 13.40 19.73
N ASP A 118 2.70 14.47 20.48
CA ASP A 118 3.67 15.57 20.62
C ASP A 118 5.02 15.10 21.17
N LYS A 119 5.02 14.06 22.02
CA LYS A 119 6.21 13.56 22.73
C LYS A 119 7.11 12.74 21.81
N HIS A 120 6.56 11.84 21.01
CA HIS A 120 7.36 10.93 20.16
C HIS A 120 7.21 11.17 18.64
N GLY A 121 6.32 12.06 18.22
CA GLY A 121 5.97 12.24 16.81
C GLY A 121 5.11 11.10 16.27
N GLY A 122 4.53 11.31 15.07
CA GLY A 122 3.62 10.38 14.41
C GLY A 122 2.20 10.35 15.01
N PHE A 123 1.36 9.50 14.43
CA PHE A 123 -0.07 9.41 14.75
C PHE A 123 -0.41 8.03 15.35
N GLY A 124 -1.28 8.01 16.37
CA GLY A 124 -1.81 6.77 16.97
C GLY A 124 -0.86 6.09 17.98
N THR A 125 -1.13 4.82 18.28
CA THR A 125 -0.39 4.03 19.28
C THR A 125 0.72 3.17 18.64
N THR A 126 1.76 2.84 19.40
CA THR A 126 2.92 2.03 18.97
C THR A 126 2.50 0.66 18.39
N PRO A 127 3.17 0.14 17.33
CA PRO A 127 4.26 0.75 16.58
C PRO A 127 3.75 1.79 15.56
N LYS A 128 4.34 3.00 15.63
CA LYS A 128 4.05 4.07 14.67
C LYS A 128 4.95 3.89 13.46
N PHE A 129 4.40 3.98 12.26
CA PHE A 129 5.18 4.06 11.03
C PHE A 129 4.90 5.41 10.35
N PRO A 130 5.90 6.00 9.66
CA PRO A 130 5.68 7.20 8.88
C PRO A 130 4.61 6.91 7.83
N THR A 131 3.56 7.72 7.81
CA THR A 131 2.43 7.61 6.88
C THR A 131 2.44 8.86 6.00
N PRO A 132 3.14 8.85 4.85
CA PRO A 132 3.36 10.04 4.01
C PRO A 132 2.07 10.75 3.60
N HIS A 133 0.97 10.01 3.48
CA HIS A 133 -0.35 10.55 3.17
C HIS A 133 -0.91 11.46 4.28
N HIS A 134 -0.64 11.16 5.56
CA HIS A 134 -1.02 12.02 6.68
C HIS A 134 -0.24 13.35 6.63
N LEU A 135 1.06 13.28 6.38
CA LEU A 135 1.91 14.47 6.23
C LEU A 135 1.48 15.32 5.03
N THR A 136 1.21 14.68 3.88
CA THR A 136 0.72 15.34 2.67
C THR A 136 -0.63 16.02 2.91
N PHE A 137 -1.54 15.37 3.65
CA PHE A 137 -2.82 15.96 4.03
C PHE A 137 -2.62 17.20 4.91
N LEU A 138 -1.79 17.13 5.95
CA LEU A 138 -1.51 18.27 6.83
C LEU A 138 -0.88 19.44 6.09
N LEU A 139 0.07 19.20 5.18
CA LEU A 139 0.67 20.25 4.33
C LEU A 139 -0.37 20.92 3.42
N ARG A 140 -1.26 20.13 2.81
CA ARG A 140 -2.34 20.66 1.96
C ARG A 140 -3.39 21.43 2.79
N TYR A 141 -3.67 20.97 4.00
CA TYR A 141 -4.57 21.63 4.94
C TYR A 141 -3.97 22.95 5.42
N TRP A 142 -2.70 22.97 5.85
CA TRP A 142 -1.96 24.19 6.22
C TRP A 142 -2.02 25.24 5.11
N LYS A 143 -1.70 24.85 3.87
CA LYS A 143 -1.74 25.76 2.71
C LYS A 143 -3.13 26.39 2.49
N ARG A 144 -4.20 25.71 2.90
CA ARG A 144 -5.60 26.13 2.68
C ARG A 144 -6.20 26.89 3.86
N ALA A 145 -5.79 26.57 5.08
CA ALA A 145 -6.33 27.12 6.32
C ALA A 145 -5.39 28.12 7.03
N ASN A 146 -4.12 28.20 6.61
CA ASN A 146 -3.06 28.99 7.22
C ASN A 146 -2.87 28.72 8.72
N ASP A 147 -2.97 27.45 9.12
CA ASP A 147 -2.90 26.99 10.51
C ASP A 147 -1.49 26.47 10.85
N ASP A 148 -0.69 27.29 11.53
CA ASP A 148 0.72 27.03 11.86
C ASP A 148 0.94 25.72 12.64
N ARG A 149 -0.09 25.23 13.33
CA ARG A 149 -0.02 23.99 14.10
C ARG A 149 -0.04 22.75 13.21
N ALA A 150 -0.70 22.80 12.06
CA ALA A 150 -0.63 21.74 11.04
C ALA A 150 0.77 21.61 10.42
N LEU A 151 1.46 22.74 10.23
CA LEU A 151 2.85 22.77 9.78
C LEU A 151 3.79 22.21 10.86
N GLN A 152 3.59 22.60 12.12
CA GLN A 152 4.39 22.12 13.24
C GLN A 152 4.26 20.60 13.44
N ASN A 153 3.06 20.03 13.31
CA ASN A 153 2.83 18.59 13.40
C ASN A 153 3.53 17.80 12.28
N THR A 154 3.64 18.39 11.09
CA THR A 154 4.37 17.80 9.96
C THR A 154 5.87 17.80 10.23
N THR A 155 6.44 18.97 10.57
CA THR A 155 7.88 19.12 10.83
C THR A 155 8.36 18.28 12.02
N ASN A 156 7.56 18.23 13.09
CA ASN A 156 7.89 17.42 14.27
C ASN A 156 7.83 15.92 14.00
N SER A 157 6.96 15.47 13.09
CA SER A 157 6.94 14.09 12.64
C SER A 157 8.22 13.78 11.87
N GLU A 158 8.53 14.56 10.82
CA GLU A 158 9.70 14.32 9.97
C GLU A 158 11.03 14.37 10.75
N ALA A 159 11.20 15.38 11.62
CA ALA A 159 12.44 15.58 12.38
C ALA A 159 12.73 14.44 13.38
N LYS A 160 11.69 13.84 13.96
CA LYS A 160 11.86 12.73 14.92
C LYS A 160 12.09 11.38 14.23
N TRP A 161 11.56 11.21 13.01
CA TRP A 161 11.75 9.99 12.21
C TRP A 161 13.12 9.91 11.54
N LEU A 162 13.68 11.05 11.09
CA LEU A 162 14.95 11.08 10.37
C LEU A 162 16.19 11.05 11.27
N GLY A 163 16.01 11.09 12.60
CA GLY A 163 17.09 11.38 13.54
C GLY A 163 17.51 12.84 13.41
N THR A 164 17.87 13.47 14.52
CA THR A 164 18.27 14.90 14.57
C THR A 164 19.34 15.24 13.54
N LEU A 165 18.93 15.80 12.40
CA LEU A 165 19.82 16.57 11.55
C LEU A 165 19.86 18.01 12.09
N PRO A 166 21.04 18.66 12.13
CA PRO A 166 21.18 20.02 12.63
C PRO A 166 20.23 20.98 11.87
N THR A 167 19.45 21.74 12.63
CA THR A 167 18.35 22.62 12.17
C THR A 167 18.80 23.88 11.42
N THR A 168 19.79 23.78 10.54
CA THR A 168 20.27 24.90 9.73
C THR A 168 20.61 24.45 8.31
N LEU A 169 19.62 24.03 7.52
CA LEU A 169 19.75 24.01 6.06
C LEU A 169 18.45 24.52 5.40
N PRO A 170 18.55 25.40 4.38
CA PRO A 170 17.40 26.06 3.77
C PRO A 170 16.61 25.20 2.76
N PHE A 171 16.80 23.87 2.75
CA PHE A 171 16.12 22.98 1.80
C PHE A 171 15.72 21.64 2.44
N ILE A 172 14.53 21.16 2.06
CA ILE A 172 13.96 19.87 2.46
C ILE A 172 14.60 18.76 1.61
N LEU A 173 15.28 17.81 2.24
CA LEU A 173 15.80 16.60 1.59
C LEU A 173 14.77 15.48 1.77
N ILE A 174 14.03 15.14 0.71
CA ILE A 174 13.15 13.97 0.69
C ILE A 174 14.02 12.76 0.30
N PHE A 175 14.20 11.81 1.20
CA PHE A 175 14.69 10.47 0.86
C PHE A 175 13.53 9.66 0.28
N LEU A 176 13.70 9.17 -0.94
CA LEU A 176 12.87 8.13 -1.56
C LEU A 176 13.24 6.77 -0.95
#